data_AF-A0A8T2TZU2-F1
#
_entry.id   AF-A0A8T2TZU2-F1
#
_cell.length_a   1.000
_cell.length_b   1.000
_cell.length_c   1.000
_cell.angle_alpha   90.00
_cell.angle_beta   90.00
_cell.angle_gamma   90.00
#
_symmetry.space_group_name_H-M   'P 1'
#
loop_
_entity.id
_entity.type
_entity.pdbx_description
1 polymer ?
#
loop_
_entity_poly.entity_id
_entity_poly.type
_entity_poly.pdbx_seq_one_letter_code
_entity_poly.pdbx_strand_id
1 'polypeptide(L)'
;MTPSVDFPDEGRIVVDFQMPAICSPHVRPGRQSELEPVVSEQIRNALSSSMMVDLRELNIAPGKAAWMAYLDVYCLDSDGSLLDAALLATAAALADLKLPEVAVTDDGKVLPASSDVQEHRSLKNIQSKRLKLGKIPMALTCAVHPKYILPDPTAEEEAILKTTITVLTDFSGQLFSLYKPGGEVLASTSTVQDCFALAKYRGKELQKIFNNAVIDAEADDAMVED
;
A
#
# COMPACT_ATOMS: atom_id res chain seq x y z
N MET A 1 19.17 6.24 -4.26
CA MET A 1 19.19 5.89 -5.71
C MET A 1 19.46 7.14 -6.53
N THR A 2 19.93 7.00 -7.77
CA THR A 2 19.93 8.12 -8.74
C THR A 2 18.58 8.12 -9.47
N PRO A 3 17.86 9.26 -9.51
CA PRO A 3 16.55 9.35 -10.16
C PRO A 3 16.67 9.21 -11.70
N SER A 4 15.55 8.90 -12.36
CA SER A 4 15.51 8.82 -13.83
C SER A 4 15.72 10.19 -14.47
N VAL A 5 16.22 10.23 -15.70
CA VAL A 5 16.38 11.48 -16.46
C VAL A 5 15.02 12.13 -16.74
N ASP A 6 13.98 11.31 -16.93
CA ASP A 6 12.62 11.79 -17.20
C ASP A 6 11.95 12.40 -15.96
N PHE A 7 12.31 11.90 -14.77
CA PHE A 7 11.75 12.30 -13.47
C PHE A 7 12.88 12.54 -12.47
N PRO A 8 13.65 13.64 -12.62
CA PRO A 8 14.83 13.91 -11.78
C PRO A 8 14.46 14.26 -10.33
N ASP A 9 13.21 14.62 -10.08
CA ASP A 9 12.70 15.07 -8.78
C ASP A 9 11.84 14.03 -8.06
N GLU A 10 11.83 12.78 -8.52
CA GLU A 10 10.98 11.73 -7.97
C GLU A 10 11.81 10.58 -7.39
N GLY A 11 11.43 10.13 -6.20
CA GLY A 11 11.89 8.85 -5.66
C GLY A 11 11.11 7.68 -6.25
N ARG A 12 11.35 6.49 -5.70
CA ARG A 12 10.69 5.27 -6.16
C ARG A 12 10.21 4.43 -5.00
N ILE A 13 9.04 3.82 -5.17
CA ILE A 13 8.52 2.78 -4.29
C ILE A 13 8.55 1.47 -5.06
N VAL A 14 9.21 0.47 -4.49
CA VAL A 14 9.21 -0.91 -4.98
C VAL A 14 8.30 -1.70 -4.06
N VAL A 15 7.22 -2.24 -4.61
CA VAL A 15 6.28 -3.08 -3.89
C VAL A 15 6.57 -4.53 -4.24
N ASP A 16 6.67 -5.37 -3.22
CA ASP A 16 6.69 -6.82 -3.31
C ASP A 16 5.68 -7.43 -2.35
N PHE A 17 4.99 -8.47 -2.80
CA PHE A 17 4.01 -9.20 -1.99
C PHE A 17 4.41 -10.66 -1.95
N GLN A 18 4.55 -11.20 -0.75
CA GLN A 18 5.06 -12.55 -0.52
C GLN A 18 4.06 -13.38 0.28
N MET A 19 3.85 -14.61 -0.17
CA MET A 19 3.08 -15.63 0.51
C MET A 19 4.05 -16.73 0.98
N PRO A 20 4.54 -16.67 2.23
CA PRO A 20 5.28 -17.78 2.81
C PRO A 20 4.38 -19.02 2.96
N ALA A 21 4.97 -20.22 2.92
CA ALA A 21 4.23 -21.50 3.01
C ALA A 21 3.45 -21.71 4.33
N ILE A 22 3.66 -20.85 5.33
CA ILE A 22 2.88 -20.84 6.58
C ILE A 22 1.47 -20.29 6.37
N CYS A 23 1.26 -19.42 5.37
CA CYS A 23 0.01 -18.68 5.23
C CYS A 23 -1.14 -19.50 4.65
N SER A 24 -0.83 -20.55 3.91
CA SER A 24 -1.85 -21.39 3.29
C SER A 24 -1.25 -22.75 2.91
N PRO A 25 -1.98 -23.87 3.09
CA PRO A 25 -1.55 -25.18 2.62
C PRO A 25 -1.42 -25.26 1.10
N HIS A 26 -1.99 -24.31 0.35
CA HIS A 26 -1.88 -24.23 -1.09
C HIS A 26 -0.53 -23.68 -1.56
N VAL A 27 0.18 -22.97 -0.69
CA VAL A 27 1.48 -22.36 -0.99
C VAL A 27 2.59 -23.34 -0.64
N ARG A 28 3.44 -23.65 -1.62
CA ARG A 28 4.52 -24.61 -1.45
C ARG A 28 5.88 -23.91 -1.33
N PRO A 29 6.76 -24.33 -0.40
CA PRO A 29 8.11 -23.80 -0.34
C PRO A 29 8.83 -23.93 -1.69
N GLY A 30 9.43 -22.83 -2.16
CA GLY A 30 10.22 -22.81 -3.40
C GLY A 30 9.44 -22.64 -4.71
N ARG A 31 8.11 -22.62 -4.68
CA ARG A 31 7.27 -22.21 -5.82
C ARG A 31 6.54 -20.92 -5.46
N GLN A 32 6.75 -19.87 -6.26
CA GLN A 32 5.97 -18.64 -6.13
C GLN A 32 4.49 -18.92 -6.37
N SER A 33 3.65 -18.33 -5.53
CA SER A 33 2.21 -18.41 -5.70
C SER A 33 1.81 -17.60 -6.93
N GLU A 34 0.81 -18.07 -7.69
CA GLU A 34 0.28 -17.31 -8.83
C GLU A 34 -0.41 -16.00 -8.38
N LEU A 35 -0.82 -15.94 -7.11
CA LEU A 35 -1.45 -14.76 -6.51
C LEU A 35 -0.45 -13.67 -6.15
N GLU A 36 0.80 -14.01 -5.83
CA GLU A 36 1.84 -13.05 -5.40
C GLU A 36 2.05 -11.90 -6.40
N PRO A 37 2.39 -12.17 -7.68
CA PRO A 37 2.60 -11.10 -8.65
C PRO A 37 1.32 -10.33 -8.96
N VAL A 38 0.15 -10.98 -8.88
CA VAL A 38 -1.15 -10.33 -9.13
C VAL A 38 -1.46 -9.30 -8.05
N VAL A 39 -1.33 -9.69 -6.78
CA VAL A 39 -1.59 -8.80 -5.65
C VAL A 39 -0.53 -7.69 -5.58
N SER A 40 0.75 -8.00 -5.81
CA SER A 40 1.82 -6.99 -5.90
C SER A 40 1.50 -5.92 -6.95
N GLU A 41 1.05 -6.33 -8.14
CA GLU A 41 0.68 -5.39 -9.20
C GLU A 41 -0.63 -4.64 -8.91
N GLN A 42 -1.60 -5.26 -8.24
CA GLN A 42 -2.80 -4.58 -7.77
C GLN A 42 -2.49 -3.50 -6.74
N ILE A 43 -1.60 -3.76 -5.78
CA ILE A 43 -1.14 -2.77 -4.80
C ILE A 43 -0.40 -1.63 -5.51
N ARG A 44 0.49 -1.94 -6.46
CA ARG A 44 1.19 -0.92 -7.27
C ARG A 44 0.20 -0.01 -8.01
N ASN A 45 -0.80 -0.61 -8.66
CA ASN A 45 -1.83 0.14 -9.37
C ASN A 45 -2.71 0.96 -8.43
N ALA A 46 -3.02 0.45 -7.23
CA ALA A 46 -3.75 1.19 -6.21
C ALA A 46 -2.96 2.44 -5.76
N LEU A 47 -1.68 2.28 -5.42
CA LEU A 47 -0.81 3.39 -4.99
C LEU A 47 -0.66 4.46 -6.07
N SER A 48 -0.48 4.03 -7.33
CA SER A 48 -0.33 4.95 -8.46
C SER A 48 -1.64 5.66 -8.82
N SER A 49 -2.78 4.95 -8.79
CA SER A 49 -4.08 5.52 -9.16
C SER A 49 -4.65 6.46 -8.10
N SER A 50 -4.38 6.19 -6.81
CA SER A 50 -4.83 7.05 -5.72
C SER A 50 -3.90 8.23 -5.45
N MET A 51 -2.69 8.23 -6.02
CA MET A 51 -1.61 9.16 -5.66
C MET A 51 -1.41 9.18 -4.13
N MET A 52 -1.36 7.99 -3.53
CA MET A 52 -1.26 7.85 -2.08
C MET A 52 0.02 8.48 -1.54
N VAL A 53 1.12 8.35 -2.27
CA VAL A 53 2.41 8.92 -1.91
C VAL A 53 2.85 9.88 -3.01
N ASP A 54 3.19 11.10 -2.63
CA ASP A 54 3.89 12.01 -3.53
C ASP A 54 5.37 11.61 -3.60
N LEU A 55 5.78 11.06 -4.75
CA LEU A 55 7.16 10.62 -5.00
C LEU A 55 8.17 11.78 -4.91
N ARG A 56 7.72 13.03 -4.99
CA ARG A 56 8.58 14.20 -4.83
C ARG A 56 9.02 14.40 -3.38
N GLU A 57 8.26 13.92 -2.41
CA GLU A 57 8.68 13.93 -1.01
C GLU A 57 9.88 13.01 -0.76
N LEU A 58 10.09 12.04 -1.65
CA LEU A 58 11.24 11.14 -1.62
C LEU A 58 12.47 11.74 -2.33
N ASN A 59 12.41 12.97 -2.83
CA ASN A 59 13.56 13.63 -3.44
C ASN A 59 14.53 14.15 -2.38
N ILE A 60 15.83 13.88 -2.58
CA ILE A 60 16.90 14.39 -1.74
C ILE A 60 17.61 15.55 -2.46
N ALA A 61 18.06 15.29 -3.68
CA ALA A 61 18.73 16.24 -4.54
C ALA A 61 18.34 15.96 -6.01
N PRO A 62 17.65 16.90 -6.67
CA PRO A 62 17.23 16.80 -8.07
C PRO A 62 18.32 16.25 -8.99
N GLY A 63 18.01 15.15 -9.69
CA GLY A 63 18.91 14.53 -10.67
C GLY A 63 20.15 13.83 -10.09
N LYS A 64 20.37 13.91 -8.77
CA LYS A 64 21.57 13.34 -8.10
C LYS A 64 21.20 12.19 -7.18
N ALA A 65 20.28 12.42 -6.26
CA ALA A 65 19.90 11.47 -5.23
C ALA A 65 18.41 11.56 -4.89
N ALA A 66 17.77 10.41 -4.76
CA ALA A 66 16.42 10.26 -4.24
C ALA A 66 16.32 9.00 -3.38
N TRP A 67 15.30 8.94 -2.54
CA TRP A 67 14.93 7.77 -1.75
C TRP A 67 14.33 6.67 -2.64
N MET A 68 14.69 5.44 -2.33
CA MET A 68 14.03 4.24 -2.85
C MET A 68 13.43 3.50 -1.65
N ALA A 69 12.10 3.51 -1.54
CA ALA A 69 11.40 2.78 -0.50
C ALA A 69 11.05 1.38 -1.01
N TYR A 70 11.38 0.36 -0.21
CA TYR A 70 10.96 -1.02 -0.45
C TYR A 70 9.80 -1.31 0.49
N LEU A 71 8.67 -1.71 -0.08
CA LEU A 71 7.48 -2.13 0.63
C LEU A 71 7.30 -3.62 0.39
N ASP A 72 7.65 -4.41 1.40
CA ASP A 72 7.49 -5.86 1.37
C ASP A 72 6.29 -6.24 2.25
N VAL A 73 5.26 -6.82 1.64
CA VAL A 73 4.04 -7.25 2.32
C VAL A 73 4.03 -8.76 2.43
N TYR A 74 4.02 -9.27 3.66
CA TYR A 74 4.01 -10.71 3.95
C TYR A 74 2.63 -11.16 4.42
N CYS A 75 2.04 -12.10 3.69
CA CYS A 75 0.82 -12.77 4.14
C CYS A 75 1.18 -13.81 5.21
N LEU A 76 0.65 -13.67 6.43
CA LEU A 76 0.90 -14.63 7.51
C LEU A 76 -0.14 -15.74 7.58
N ASP A 77 -1.39 -15.40 7.31
CA ASP A 77 -2.53 -16.30 7.27
C ASP A 77 -3.49 -15.81 6.18
N SER A 78 -3.89 -16.72 5.30
CA SER A 78 -4.68 -16.41 4.10
C SER A 78 -6.05 -17.08 4.22
N ASP A 79 -7.02 -16.35 4.77
CA ASP A 79 -8.41 -16.78 4.91
C ASP A 79 -9.40 -15.94 4.06
N GLY A 80 -9.01 -15.59 2.83
CA GLY A 80 -9.83 -14.81 1.89
C GLY A 80 -9.50 -13.31 1.84
N SER A 81 -10.09 -12.60 0.88
CA SER A 81 -9.97 -11.13 0.71
C SER A 81 -8.53 -10.58 0.77
N LEU A 82 -7.57 -11.28 0.17
CA LEU A 82 -6.15 -11.01 0.37
C LEU A 82 -5.74 -9.55 0.04
N LEU A 83 -6.32 -8.98 -1.02
CA LEU A 83 -6.02 -7.61 -1.44
C LEU A 83 -6.51 -6.56 -0.44
N ASP A 84 -7.66 -6.80 0.20
CA ASP A 84 -8.29 -5.87 1.13
C ASP A 84 -7.39 -5.68 2.36
N ALA A 85 -6.94 -6.80 2.93
CA ALA A 85 -5.99 -6.81 4.03
C ALA A 85 -4.62 -6.23 3.63
N ALA A 86 -4.10 -6.63 2.46
CA ALA A 86 -2.79 -6.19 2.00
C ALA A 86 -2.73 -4.68 1.72
N LEU A 87 -3.80 -4.09 1.16
CA LEU A 87 -3.87 -2.65 0.93
C LEU A 87 -3.98 -1.86 2.23
N LEU A 88 -4.75 -2.35 3.21
CA LEU A 88 -4.85 -1.69 4.51
C LEU A 88 -3.50 -1.75 5.26
N ALA A 89 -2.81 -2.89 5.22
CA ALA A 89 -1.47 -3.05 5.79
C ALA A 89 -0.44 -2.14 5.10
N THR A 90 -0.49 -2.06 3.76
CA THR A 90 0.33 -1.13 2.97
C THR A 90 0.09 0.32 3.39
N ALA A 91 -1.18 0.69 3.55
CA ALA A 91 -1.55 2.03 3.94
C ALA A 91 -1.04 2.40 5.33
N ALA A 92 -1.15 1.47 6.28
CA ALA A 92 -0.66 1.65 7.63
C ALA A 92 0.88 1.76 7.67
N ALA A 93 1.58 0.88 6.96
CA ALA A 93 3.05 0.88 6.89
C ALA A 93 3.60 2.18 6.28
N LEU A 94 2.95 2.71 5.24
CA LEU A 94 3.35 3.98 4.62
C LEU A 94 2.98 5.20 5.49
N ALA A 95 1.95 5.10 6.34
CA ALA A 95 1.58 6.16 7.28
C ALA A 95 2.61 6.30 8.41
N ASP A 96 3.12 5.17 8.88
CA ASP A 96 4.11 5.09 9.96
C ASP A 96 5.55 5.35 9.47
N LEU A 97 5.78 5.31 8.16
CA LEU A 97 7.12 5.46 7.58
C LEU A 97 7.74 6.83 7.89
N LYS A 98 8.82 6.80 8.69
CA LYS A 98 9.69 7.94 9.00
C LYS A 98 10.97 7.88 8.17
N LEU A 99 11.20 8.88 7.32
CA LEU A 99 12.44 9.00 6.56
C LEU A 99 13.58 9.44 7.50
N PRO A 100 14.75 8.80 7.44
CA PRO A 100 15.88 9.15 8.31
C PRO A 100 16.53 10.47 7.88
N GLU A 101 17.19 11.14 8.83
CA GLU A 101 17.94 12.36 8.57
C GLU A 101 19.18 12.06 7.73
N VAL A 102 19.39 12.84 6.66
CA VAL A 102 20.54 12.69 5.77
C VAL A 102 21.17 14.03 5.43
N ALA A 103 22.50 14.05 5.35
CA ALA A 103 23.27 15.19 4.88
C ALA A 103 23.71 14.96 3.42
N VAL A 104 23.55 15.97 2.59
CA VAL A 104 23.90 15.90 1.16
C VAL A 104 25.03 16.86 0.87
N THR A 105 26.08 16.35 0.25
CA THR A 105 27.19 17.15 -0.30
C THR A 105 26.80 17.76 -1.65
N ASP A 106 27.46 18.85 -2.06
CA ASP A 106 27.24 19.47 -3.37
C ASP A 106 27.47 18.49 -4.55
N ASP A 107 28.29 17.46 -4.35
CA ASP A 107 28.55 16.39 -5.33
C ASP A 107 27.44 15.32 -5.40
N GLY A 108 26.40 15.42 -4.56
CA GLY A 108 25.28 14.47 -4.53
C GLY A 108 25.54 13.20 -3.73
N LYS A 109 26.64 13.12 -2.97
CA LYS A 109 26.84 12.03 -2.01
C LYS A 109 25.98 12.26 -0.77
N VAL A 110 25.25 11.22 -0.39
CA VAL A 110 24.37 11.19 0.80
C VAL A 110 25.15 10.56 1.95
N LEU A 111 25.21 11.27 3.07
CA LEU A 111 25.88 10.85 4.30
C LEU A 111 24.84 10.75 5.43
N PRO A 112 24.96 9.79 6.35
CA PRO A 112 24.12 9.75 7.54
C PRO A 112 24.44 10.95 8.44
N ALA A 113 23.40 11.51 9.07
CA ALA A 113 23.51 12.73 9.89
C ALA A 113 24.47 12.60 11.09
N SER A 114 24.77 11.38 11.54
CA SER A 114 25.67 11.09 12.68
C SER A 114 27.16 11.12 12.36
N SER A 115 27.55 11.30 11.09
CA SER A 115 28.96 11.43 10.74
C SER A 115 29.44 12.86 10.99
N ASP A 116 30.34 13.04 11.96
CA ASP A 116 31.08 14.28 12.22
C ASP A 116 31.93 14.66 10.99
N VAL A 117 31.32 15.24 9.96
CA VAL A 117 32.05 15.68 8.77
C VAL A 117 32.36 17.17 8.91
N GLN A 118 33.37 17.47 9.72
CA GLN A 118 33.97 18.81 9.84
C GLN A 118 34.66 19.29 8.54
N GLU A 119 34.68 18.49 7.46
CA GLU A 119 35.46 18.78 6.25
C GLU A 119 34.67 19.28 5.03
N HIS A 120 33.34 19.29 5.05
CA HIS A 120 32.54 19.75 3.89
C HIS A 120 31.72 21.01 4.21
N ARG A 121 32.17 22.15 3.67
CA ARG A 121 31.65 23.52 3.90
C ARG A 121 30.23 23.80 3.38
N SER A 122 29.56 22.85 2.73
CA SER A 122 28.21 23.00 2.17
C SER A 122 27.45 21.68 2.30
N LEU A 123 26.97 21.36 3.49
CA LEU A 123 26.08 20.22 3.72
C LEU A 123 24.65 20.74 3.83
N LYS A 124 23.74 20.21 3.00
CA LYS A 124 22.30 20.38 3.22
C LYS A 124 21.80 19.23 4.08
N ASN A 125 21.43 19.54 5.31
CA ASN A 125 20.82 18.57 6.23
C ASN A 125 19.32 18.48 5.93
N ILE A 126 18.85 17.27 5.61
CA ILE A 126 17.45 16.95 5.40
C ILE A 126 16.97 16.28 6.68
N GLN A 127 16.15 16.98 7.44
CA GLN A 127 15.57 16.49 8.69
C GLN A 127 14.74 15.23 8.48
N SER A 128 14.69 14.39 9.51
CA SER A 128 13.77 13.26 9.54
C SER A 128 12.33 13.76 9.42
N LYS A 129 11.56 13.14 8.53
CA LYS A 129 10.19 13.53 8.23
C LYS A 129 9.32 12.28 8.01
N ARG A 130 8.11 12.30 8.55
CA ARG A 130 7.05 11.33 8.22
C ARG A 130 6.44 11.64 6.85
N LEU A 131 6.21 10.59 6.07
CA LEU A 131 5.66 10.72 4.74
C LEU A 131 4.23 11.26 4.79
N LYS A 132 3.90 12.29 4.00
CA LYS A 132 2.52 12.78 3.92
C LYS A 132 1.75 11.92 2.94
N LEU A 133 0.74 11.22 3.45
CA LEU A 133 -0.16 10.44 2.62
C LEU A 133 -1.24 11.34 1.99
N GLY A 134 -1.48 11.13 0.70
CA GLY A 134 -2.59 11.70 -0.05
C GLY A 134 -3.87 10.90 0.16
N LYS A 135 -4.47 10.41 -0.93
CA LYS A 135 -5.68 9.59 -0.84
C LYS A 135 -5.31 8.12 -0.60
N ILE A 136 -5.81 7.59 0.51
CA ILE A 136 -5.60 6.20 0.91
C ILE A 136 -6.62 5.32 0.16
N PRO A 137 -6.16 4.38 -0.70
CA PRO A 137 -7.02 3.43 -1.37
C PRO A 137 -7.38 2.28 -0.41
N MET A 138 -8.63 1.84 -0.48
CA MET A 138 -9.10 0.62 0.15
C MET A 138 -9.76 -0.26 -0.90
N ALA A 139 -9.54 -1.56 -0.81
CA ALA A 139 -10.33 -2.53 -1.54
C ALA A 139 -11.45 -3.07 -0.67
N LEU A 140 -12.59 -3.33 -1.30
CA LEU A 140 -13.58 -4.27 -0.80
C LEU A 140 -13.79 -5.34 -1.88
N THR A 141 -13.47 -6.57 -1.51
CA THR A 141 -13.73 -7.76 -2.31
C THR A 141 -15.11 -8.31 -1.96
N CYS A 142 -15.93 -8.48 -2.98
CA CYS A 142 -17.28 -9.03 -2.87
C CYS A 142 -17.38 -10.30 -3.69
N ALA A 143 -17.74 -11.41 -3.05
CA ALA A 143 -18.15 -12.62 -3.75
C ALA A 143 -19.60 -12.48 -4.23
N VAL A 144 -19.83 -12.81 -5.50
CA VAL A 144 -21.11 -12.61 -6.18
C VAL A 144 -21.78 -13.95 -6.43
N HIS A 145 -22.97 -14.10 -5.84
CA HIS A 145 -23.89 -15.19 -6.10
C HIS A 145 -25.11 -14.66 -6.88
N PRO A 146 -25.82 -15.47 -7.70
CA PRO A 146 -27.00 -15.00 -8.45
C PRO A 146 -28.12 -14.37 -7.60
N LYS A 147 -28.14 -14.63 -6.28
CA LYS A 147 -29.15 -14.11 -5.34
C LYS A 147 -28.59 -13.17 -4.27
N TYR A 148 -27.28 -13.22 -4.00
CA TYR A 148 -26.69 -12.58 -2.82
C TYR A 148 -25.31 -12.02 -3.18
N ILE A 149 -24.92 -10.95 -2.50
CA ILE A 149 -23.58 -10.38 -2.57
C ILE A 149 -22.98 -10.54 -1.17
N LEU A 150 -21.82 -11.17 -1.10
CA LEU A 150 -21.11 -11.41 0.15
C LEU A 150 -19.86 -10.53 0.16
N PRO A 151 -19.84 -9.45 0.97
CA PRO A 151 -18.63 -8.65 1.15
C PRO A 151 -17.66 -9.38 2.07
N ASP A 152 -16.36 -9.24 1.79
CA ASP A 152 -15.27 -9.85 2.55
C ASP A 152 -15.39 -11.38 2.70
N PRO A 153 -15.31 -12.13 1.58
CA PRO A 153 -15.45 -13.58 1.61
C PRO A 153 -14.25 -14.27 2.29
N THR A 154 -14.56 -15.28 3.10
CA THR A 154 -13.58 -16.22 3.66
C THR A 154 -12.99 -17.14 2.57
N ALA A 155 -11.90 -17.84 2.87
CA ALA A 155 -11.30 -18.78 1.90
C ALA A 155 -12.28 -19.89 1.48
N GLU A 156 -13.15 -20.34 2.40
CA GLU A 156 -14.21 -21.31 2.09
C GLU A 156 -15.25 -20.74 1.12
N GLU A 157 -15.64 -19.47 1.31
CA GLU A 157 -16.61 -18.80 0.45
C GLU A 157 -16.02 -18.52 -0.94
N GLU A 158 -14.76 -18.11 -1.03
CA GLU A 158 -14.06 -17.94 -2.31
C GLU A 158 -13.93 -19.25 -3.09
N ALA A 159 -13.72 -20.37 -2.40
CA ALA A 159 -13.66 -21.70 -3.03
C ALA A 159 -15.01 -22.13 -3.65
N ILE A 160 -16.13 -21.68 -3.09
CA ILE A 160 -17.48 -21.99 -3.58
C ILE A 160 -17.93 -20.97 -4.65
N LEU A 161 -17.64 -19.68 -4.42
CA LEU A 161 -18.11 -18.57 -5.24
C LEU A 161 -17.04 -18.16 -6.26
N LYS A 162 -17.15 -18.72 -7.46
CA LYS A 162 -16.20 -18.49 -8.56
C LYS A 162 -16.24 -17.08 -9.18
N THR A 163 -17.11 -16.19 -8.72
CA THR A 163 -17.21 -14.83 -9.23
C THR A 163 -16.96 -13.84 -8.10
N THR A 164 -15.86 -13.11 -8.18
CA THR A 164 -15.52 -12.03 -7.26
C THR A 164 -15.43 -10.71 -7.99
N ILE A 165 -15.77 -9.63 -7.29
CA ILE A 165 -15.60 -8.26 -7.74
C ILE A 165 -14.89 -7.50 -6.63
N THR A 166 -13.75 -6.91 -6.95
CA THR A 166 -13.00 -6.08 -6.02
C THR A 166 -13.13 -4.62 -6.43
N VAL A 167 -13.62 -3.80 -5.51
CA VAL A 167 -13.87 -2.38 -5.73
C VAL A 167 -12.86 -1.58 -4.92
N LEU A 168 -12.07 -0.74 -5.60
CA LEU A 168 -11.10 0.14 -4.94
C LEU A 168 -11.69 1.55 -4.79
N THR A 169 -11.83 2.00 -3.56
CA THR A 169 -12.35 3.33 -3.22
C THR A 169 -11.45 4.06 -2.22
N ASP A 170 -11.53 5.39 -2.16
CA ASP A 170 -11.00 6.14 -1.02
C ASP A 170 -11.96 6.16 0.18
N PHE A 171 -11.51 6.72 1.29
CA PHE A 171 -12.38 6.97 2.46
C PHE A 171 -13.56 7.93 2.20
N SER A 172 -13.50 8.77 1.16
CA SER A 172 -14.58 9.68 0.79
C SER A 172 -15.66 9.01 -0.09
N GLY A 173 -15.37 7.82 -0.62
CA GLY A 173 -16.20 7.07 -1.56
C GLY A 173 -15.97 7.42 -3.03
N GLN A 174 -14.83 8.02 -3.39
CA GLN A 174 -14.35 8.12 -4.76
C GLN A 174 -13.84 6.76 -5.24
N LEU A 175 -14.29 6.33 -6.42
CA LEU A 175 -13.82 5.09 -7.07
C LEU A 175 -12.46 5.32 -7.76
N PHE A 176 -11.51 4.42 -7.52
CA PHE A 176 -10.24 4.38 -8.25
C PHE A 176 -10.24 3.31 -9.33
N SER A 177 -10.63 2.09 -8.98
CA SER A 177 -10.58 0.95 -9.89
C SER A 177 -11.64 -0.07 -9.53
N LEU A 178 -12.05 -0.85 -10.52
CA LEU A 178 -12.89 -2.02 -10.35
C LEU A 178 -12.22 -3.20 -11.04
N TYR A 179 -12.04 -4.29 -10.30
CA TYR A 179 -11.40 -5.50 -10.77
C TYR A 179 -12.38 -6.67 -10.73
N LYS A 180 -12.57 -7.30 -11.89
CA LYS A 180 -13.37 -8.53 -12.04
C LYS A 180 -12.54 -9.54 -12.84
N PRO A 181 -11.88 -10.51 -12.18
CA PRO A 181 -10.96 -11.45 -12.85
C PRO A 181 -11.65 -12.45 -13.78
N GLY A 182 -12.98 -12.60 -13.67
CA GLY A 182 -13.74 -13.59 -14.43
C GLY A 182 -14.97 -14.03 -13.66
N GLY A 183 -15.44 -15.25 -13.93
CA GLY A 183 -16.52 -15.89 -13.17
C GLY A 183 -17.73 -16.30 -14.01
N GLU A 184 -18.48 -17.26 -13.49
CA GLU A 184 -19.67 -17.84 -14.13
C GLU A 184 -20.88 -16.91 -14.08
N VAL A 185 -20.93 -16.01 -13.10
CA VAL A 185 -22.05 -15.08 -12.90
C VAL A 185 -21.81 -13.79 -13.68
N LEU A 186 -22.81 -13.39 -14.46
CA LEU A 186 -22.83 -12.06 -15.08
C LEU A 186 -23.01 -11.01 -13.99
N ALA A 187 -21.98 -10.18 -13.79
CA ALA A 187 -22.09 -9.01 -12.95
C ALA A 187 -22.96 -7.97 -13.67
N SER A 188 -24.25 -7.94 -13.34
CA SER A 188 -25.14 -6.89 -13.83
C SER A 188 -24.70 -5.53 -13.29
N THR A 189 -25.08 -4.46 -14.00
CA THR A 189 -24.77 -3.09 -13.56
C THR A 189 -25.31 -2.81 -12.16
N SER A 190 -26.46 -3.38 -11.79
CA SER A 190 -27.03 -3.23 -10.44
C SER A 190 -26.14 -3.88 -9.38
N THR A 191 -25.66 -5.10 -9.62
CA THR A 191 -24.77 -5.80 -8.68
C THR A 191 -23.48 -5.02 -8.46
N VAL A 192 -22.90 -4.44 -9.51
CA VAL A 192 -21.70 -3.59 -9.39
C VAL A 192 -21.98 -2.33 -8.56
N GLN A 193 -23.15 -1.70 -8.75
CA GLN A 193 -23.56 -0.54 -7.95
C GLN A 193 -23.77 -0.90 -6.48
N ASP A 194 -24.35 -2.07 -6.20
CA ASP A 194 -24.53 -2.58 -4.84
C ASP A 194 -23.17 -2.85 -4.17
N CYS A 195 -22.24 -3.50 -4.86
CA CYS A 195 -20.86 -3.69 -4.38
C CYS A 195 -20.16 -2.35 -4.10
N PHE A 196 -20.35 -1.35 -4.97
CA PHE A 196 -19.79 -0.01 -4.76
C PHE A 196 -20.42 0.70 -3.55
N ALA A 197 -21.73 0.57 -3.35
CA ALA A 197 -22.41 1.12 -2.18
C ALA A 197 -21.91 0.46 -0.88
N LEU A 198 -21.69 -0.85 -0.89
CA LEU A 198 -21.09 -1.60 0.23
C LEU A 198 -19.66 -1.14 0.50
N ALA A 199 -18.82 -0.98 -0.54
CA ALA A 199 -17.45 -0.49 -0.42
C ALA A 199 -17.41 0.90 0.23
N LYS A 200 -18.30 1.81 -0.21
CA LYS A 200 -18.41 3.15 0.38
C LYS A 200 -18.87 3.14 1.84
N TYR A 201 -19.76 2.21 2.21
CA TYR A 201 -20.19 2.06 3.60
C TYR A 201 -19.05 1.55 4.48
N ARG A 202 -18.40 0.45 4.08
CA ARG A 202 -17.26 -0.13 4.79
C ARG A 202 -16.09 0.82 4.89
N GLY A 203 -15.86 1.60 3.84
CA GLY A 203 -14.78 2.57 3.83
C GLY A 203 -14.87 3.61 4.95
N LYS A 204 -16.07 4.04 5.32
CA LYS A 204 -16.26 4.97 6.46
C LYS A 204 -15.98 4.33 7.81
N GLU A 205 -16.21 3.04 7.96
CA GLU A 205 -15.90 2.30 9.18
C GLU A 205 -14.39 2.10 9.30
N LEU A 206 -13.76 1.64 8.22
CA LEU A 206 -12.31 1.48 8.13
C LEU A 206 -11.57 2.81 8.34
N GLN A 207 -12.12 3.93 7.88
CA GLN A 207 -11.54 5.25 8.13
C GLN A 207 -11.38 5.54 9.63
N LYS A 208 -12.38 5.20 10.44
CA LYS A 208 -12.34 5.44 11.88
C LYS A 208 -11.28 4.56 12.53
N ILE A 209 -11.25 3.27 12.16
CA ILE A 209 -10.29 2.31 12.69
C ILE A 209 -8.86 2.72 12.32
N PHE A 210 -8.64 3.07 11.05
CA PHE A 210 -7.35 3.51 10.54
C PHE A 210 -6.86 4.77 11.27
N ASN A 211 -7.71 5.79 11.39
CA ASN A 211 -7.33 7.03 12.06
C ASN A 211 -7.01 6.80 13.55
N ASN A 212 -7.78 5.95 14.24
CA ASN A 212 -7.50 5.61 15.63
C ASN A 212 -6.15 4.90 15.75
N ALA A 213 -5.87 3.91 14.89
CA ALA A 213 -4.61 3.18 14.91
C ALA A 213 -3.39 4.09 14.63
N VAL A 214 -3.53 5.07 13.72
CA VAL A 214 -2.46 6.05 13.45
C VAL A 214 -2.22 6.96 14.66
N ILE A 215 -3.27 7.38 15.36
CA ILE A 215 -3.14 8.19 16.58
C ILE A 215 -2.47 7.40 17.70
N ASP A 216 -2.83 6.12 17.87
CA ASP A 216 -2.25 5.26 18.89
C ASP A 216 -0.75 5.02 18.61
N ALA A 217 -0.38 4.80 17.34
CA ALA A 217 1.03 4.68 16.93
C ALA A 217 1.84 5.97 17.17
N GLU A 218 1.23 7.14 16.93
CA GLU A 218 1.85 8.44 17.28
C GLU A 218 2.07 8.61 18.79
N ALA A 219 1.15 8.11 19.61
CA ALA A 219 1.26 8.17 21.06
C ALA A 219 2.36 7.23 21.60
N ASP A 220 2.50 6.03 21.03
CA ASP A 220 3.53 5.08 21.42
C ASP A 220 4.94 5.60 21.10
N ASP A 221 5.14 6.21 19.92
CA ASP A 221 6.42 6.84 19.55
C ASP A 221 6.81 7.96 20.52
N ALA A 222 5.84 8.76 20.98
CA ALA A 222 6.09 9.83 21.94
C ALA A 222 6.48 9.32 23.34
N MET A 223 6.07 8.10 23.71
CA MET A 223 6.40 7.48 25.00
C MET A 223 7.76 6.76 24.99
N VAL A 224 8.33 6.48 23.81
CA VAL A 224 9.65 5.84 23.64
C VAL A 224 10.78 6.88 23.58
N GLU A 225 10.48 8.14 23.23
CA GLU A 225 11.44 9.25 23.20
C GLU A 225 11.66 9.94 24.59
N ASP A 226 10.87 9.60 25.63
CA ASP A 226 11.00 10.06 27.03
C ASP A 226 11.71 9.03 27.95
#